data_AF-A0A2E7S1C8-F1
#
_entry.id   AF-A0A2E7S1C8-F1
#
_cell.length_a   1.000
_cell.length_b   1.000
_cell.length_c   1.000
_cell.angle_alpha   90.00
_cell.angle_beta   90.00
_cell.angle_gamma   90.00
#
_symmetry.space_group_name_H-M   'P 1'
#
loop_
_entity.id
_entity.type
_entity.pdbx_description
1 polymer ?
#
loop_
_entity_poly.entity_id
_entity_poly.type
_entity_poly.pdbx_seq_one_letter_code
_entity_poly.pdbx_strand_id
1 'polypeptide(L)' 'MSRTALLAATMLATTAVPSMAQKPPVQKIDGLVNWVYDYEQGRKLARRTGKPMFVVFRCER' A
#
# COMPACT_ATOMS: atom_id res chain seq x y z
N MET A 1 20.24 40.29 -6.80
CA MET A 1 19.37 39.14 -6.44
C MET A 1 19.87 38.56 -5.13
N SER A 2 19.05 38.61 -4.09
CA SER A 2 19.48 38.49 -2.69
C SER A 2 19.87 37.05 -2.34
N ARG A 3 21.10 36.85 -1.82
CA ARG A 3 21.63 35.57 -1.32
C ARG A 3 20.70 34.87 -0.31
N THR A 4 19.87 35.64 0.39
CA THR A 4 18.86 35.14 1.34
C THR A 4 17.73 34.37 0.66
N ALA A 5 17.35 34.73 -0.56
CA ALA A 5 16.30 34.02 -1.30
C ALA A 5 16.76 32.62 -1.73
N LEU A 6 18.06 32.47 -2.03
CA LEU A 6 18.64 31.18 -2.43
C LEU A 6 18.69 30.19 -1.25
N LEU A 7 19.00 30.69 -0.04
CA LEU A 7 19.04 29.90 1.19
C LEU A 7 17.65 29.46 1.66
N ALA A 8 16.65 30.32 1.50
CA ALA A 8 15.27 29.97 1.82
C ALA A 8 14.75 28.85 0.90
N ALA A 9 15.05 28.94 -0.41
CA ALA A 9 14.62 27.93 -1.37
C ALA A 9 15.24 26.54 -1.12
N THR A 10 16.50 26.46 -0.68
CA THR A 10 17.14 25.18 -0.36
C THR A 10 16.63 24.56 0.94
N MET A 11 16.25 25.36 1.94
CA MET A 11 15.66 24.85 3.19
C MET A 11 14.23 24.29 3.02
N LEU A 12 13.43 24.84 2.10
CA LEU A 12 12.09 24.28 1.83
C LEU A 12 12.12 22.94 1.07
N ALA A 13 13.22 22.64 0.36
CA ALA A 13 13.34 21.41 -0.43
C ALA A 13 13.64 20.17 0.43
N THR A 14 14.08 20.32 1.68
CA THR A 14 14.53 19.17 2.52
C THR A 14 13.48 18.63 3.48
N THR A 15 12.33 19.30 3.66
CA THR A 15 11.28 18.86 4.60
C THR A 15 10.24 17.93 3.98
N ALA A 16 10.25 17.77 2.65
CA ALA A 16 9.29 16.92 1.93
C ALA A 16 9.84 15.51 1.70
N VAL A 17 10.31 14.82 2.76
CA VAL A 17 10.56 13.38 2.64
C VAL A 17 9.20 12.69 2.82
N PRO A 18 8.58 12.15 1.76
CA PRO A 18 7.37 11.37 1.94
C PRO A 18 7.74 10.18 2.83
N SER A 19 7.07 10.08 3.99
CA SER A 19 7.11 8.85 4.78
C SER A 19 6.58 7.73 3.88
N MET A 20 7.49 6.91 3.36
CA MET A 20 7.12 5.72 2.62
C MET A 20 6.45 4.78 3.62
N ALA A 21 5.11 4.78 3.64
CA ALA A 21 4.35 3.80 4.37
C ALA A 21 4.73 2.42 3.83
N GLN A 22 5.56 1.71 4.59
CA GLN A 22 6.06 0.41 4.20
C GLN A 22 4.92 -0.59 4.31
N LYS A 23 4.53 -1.20 3.19
CA LYS A 23 3.54 -2.28 3.19
C LYS A 23 4.17 -3.47 3.93
N PRO A 24 3.60 -3.93 5.05
CA PRO A 24 4.11 -5.12 5.73
C PRO A 24 4.01 -6.34 4.79
N PRO A 25 4.92 -7.32 4.94
CA PRO A 25 4.86 -8.54 4.17
C PRO A 25 3.59 -9.32 4.51
N VAL A 26 2.95 -9.88 3.48
CA VAL A 26 1.73 -10.68 3.64
C VAL A 26 2.03 -11.98 4.40
N GLN A 27 1.37 -12.18 5.53
CA GLN A 27 1.50 -13.43 6.31
C GLN A 27 0.47 -14.48 5.85
N LYS A 28 0.88 -15.48 5.07
CA LYS A 28 -0.08 -16.49 4.57
C LYS A 28 -0.74 -17.27 5.73
N ILE A 29 -2.05 -17.48 5.60
CA ILE A 29 -2.86 -18.35 6.45
C ILE A 29 -2.80 -19.76 5.87
N ASP A 30 -2.37 -20.71 6.68
CA ASP A 30 -2.42 -22.13 6.36
C ASP A 30 -3.83 -22.70 6.56
N GLY A 31 -4.19 -23.73 5.81
CA GLY A 31 -5.45 -24.43 5.94
C GLY A 31 -6.02 -24.95 4.62
N LEU A 32 -7.33 -25.19 4.61
CA LEU A 32 -8.04 -25.77 3.46
C LEU A 32 -8.44 -24.75 2.38
N VAL A 33 -8.30 -23.45 2.67
CA VAL A 33 -8.75 -22.37 1.78
C VAL A 33 -7.56 -21.71 1.10
N ASN A 34 -7.57 -21.71 -0.24
CA ASN A 34 -6.60 -20.98 -1.05
C ASN A 34 -6.95 -19.50 -1.11
N TRP A 35 -6.36 -18.72 -0.20
CA TRP A 35 -6.60 -17.28 -0.09
C TRP A 35 -5.93 -16.46 -1.21
N VAL A 36 -6.63 -15.42 -1.66
CA VAL A 36 -6.10 -14.36 -2.53
C VAL A 36 -5.83 -13.13 -1.67
N TYR A 37 -4.57 -12.69 -1.60
CA TYR A 37 -4.14 -11.61 -0.68
C TYR A 37 -4.08 -10.23 -1.34
N ASP A 38 -4.40 -10.15 -2.63
CA ASP A 38 -4.50 -8.91 -3.36
C ASP A 38 -5.96 -8.65 -3.78
N TYR A 39 -6.49 -7.49 -3.40
CA TYR A 39 -7.89 -7.15 -3.65
C TYR A 39 -8.20 -7.09 -5.15
N GLU A 40 -7.29 -6.55 -5.96
CA GLU A 40 -7.45 -6.41 -7.40
C GLU A 40 -7.51 -7.77 -8.10
N GLN A 41 -6.65 -8.70 -7.69
CA GLN A 41 -6.68 -10.09 -8.14
C GLN A 41 -7.97 -10.79 -7.70
N GLY A 42 -8.39 -10.63 -6.45
CA GLY A 42 -9.64 -11.19 -5.93
C GLY A 42 -10.86 -10.71 -6.73
N ARG A 43 -10.92 -9.41 -7.02
CA ARG A 43 -11.99 -8.80 -7.82
C ARG A 43 -12.04 -9.35 -9.25
N LYS A 44 -10.88 -9.51 -9.91
CA LYS A 44 -10.80 -10.13 -11.25
C LYS A 44 -11.29 -11.58 -11.23
N LEU A 45 -10.91 -12.35 -10.21
CA LEU A 45 -11.32 -13.75 -10.05
C LEU A 45 -12.83 -13.88 -9.82
N ALA A 46 -13.40 -13.04 -8.96
CA ALA A 46 -14.83 -13.00 -8.69
C ALA A 46 -15.64 -12.73 -9.98
N ARG A 47 -15.24 -11.70 -10.75
CA ARG A 47 -15.85 -11.40 -12.05
C ARG A 47 -15.76 -12.56 -13.04
N ARG A 48 -14.60 -13.20 -13.13
CA ARG A 48 -14.38 -14.32 -14.06
C ARG A 48 -15.19 -15.57 -13.70
N THR A 49 -15.40 -15.81 -12.41
CA THR A 49 -16.04 -17.05 -11.92
C THR A 49 -17.51 -16.91 -11.58
N GLY A 50 -18.02 -15.67 -11.51
CA GLY A 50 -19.38 -15.38 -11.03
C GLY A 50 -19.57 -15.62 -9.52
N LYS A 51 -18.50 -15.94 -8.79
CA LYS A 51 -18.57 -16.16 -7.33
C LYS A 51 -18.46 -14.82 -6.59
N PRO A 52 -19.23 -14.60 -5.51
CA PRO A 52 -19.07 -13.42 -4.66
C PRO A 52 -17.73 -13.44 -3.96
N MET A 53 -17.24 -12.26 -3.59
CA MET A 53 -15.96 -12.10 -2.89
C MET A 53 -16.19 -12.00 -1.38
N PHE A 54 -15.57 -12.88 -0.61
CA PHE A 54 -15.50 -12.80 0.85
C PHE A 54 -14.19 -12.11 1.24
N VAL A 55 -14.28 -10.97 1.92
CA VAL A 55 -13.12 -10.13 2.26
C VAL A 55 -12.91 -10.14 3.77
N VAL A 56 -11.70 -10.48 4.20
CA VAL A 56 -11.30 -10.48 5.61
C VAL A 56 -10.31 -9.35 5.85
N PHE A 57 -10.68 -8.41 6.73
CA PHE A 57 -9.75 -7.41 7.25
C PHE A 57 -9.11 -7.94 8.52
N ARG A 58 -7.78 -7.85 8.59
CA ARG A 58 -7.00 -8.28 9.76
C ARG A 58 -5.78 -7.39 9.92
N CYS A 59 -5.28 -7.31 11.15
CA CYS A 59 -3.96 -6.75 11.41
C CYS A 59 -2.91 -7.82 11.13
N GLU A 60 -1.91 -7.48 10.32
CA GLU A 60 -0.70 -8.29 10.17
C GLU A 60 0.30 -7.78 11.22
N ARG A 61 0.88 -8.67 12.03
CA ARG A 61 1.87 -8.30 13.06
C ARG A 61 3.27 -8.23 12.44
#